data_AF-A0A8H3X0K0-F1
#
_entry.id   AF-A0A8H3X0K0-F1
#
_cell.length_a   1.000
_cell.length_b   1.000
_cell.length_c   1.000
_cell.angle_alpha   90.00
_cell.angle_beta   90.00
_cell.angle_gamma   90.00
#
_symmetry.space_group_name_H-M   'P 1'
#
loop_
_entity.id
_entity.type
_entity.pdbx_description
1 polymer ?
#
loop_
_entity_poly.entity_id
_entity_poly.type
_entity_poly.pdbx_seq_one_letter_code
_entity_poly.pdbx_strand_id
1 'polypeptide(L)'
;MFSNQLQLLTKVLYKYEKQHNVYLLDLDCVKQLIETEEPQLIRFLDKITNALVSKRRTEKNKIKAQQQIISQCHLLAGLRSQNVNKYKTDLSLYLSSCELSTTRIDFLIKAGITINSKTLYNYREKIKNNHLITINEYFSSYVSKFFIL
;
A
#
# COMPACT_ATOMS: atom_id res chain seq x y z
N MET A 1 -16.88 3.71 19.24
CA MET A 1 -15.55 3.52 19.89
C MET A 1 -14.54 2.88 18.93
N PHE A 2 -14.75 1.64 18.46
CA PHE A 2 -13.81 0.94 17.57
C PHE A 2 -13.55 1.64 16.22
N SER A 3 -14.61 2.13 15.55
CA SER A 3 -14.47 2.80 14.25
C SER A 3 -13.61 4.06 14.32
N ASN A 4 -13.75 4.86 15.38
CA ASN A 4 -12.91 6.05 15.61
C ASN A 4 -11.44 5.67 15.83
N GLN A 5 -11.17 4.64 16.63
CA GLN A 5 -9.80 4.16 16.84
C GLN A 5 -9.18 3.61 15.55
N LEU A 6 -9.98 2.91 14.73
CA LEU A 6 -9.52 2.47 13.42
C LEU A 6 -9.20 3.65 12.50
N GLN A 7 -10.01 4.71 12.52
CA GLN A 7 -9.76 5.92 11.74
C GLN A 7 -8.47 6.63 12.20
N LEU A 8 -8.28 6.80 13.51
CA LEU A 8 -7.05 7.39 14.07
C LEU A 8 -5.82 6.55 13.70
N LEU A 9 -5.90 5.22 13.85
CA LEU A 9 -4.84 4.30 13.44
C LEU A 9 -4.45 4.51 11.97
N THR A 10 -5.43 4.48 11.05
CA THR A 10 -5.17 4.66 9.63
C THR A 10 -4.55 6.02 9.30
N LYS A 11 -4.91 7.07 10.04
CA LYS A 11 -4.39 8.42 9.85
C LYS A 11 -2.91 8.51 10.27
N VAL A 12 -2.55 7.94 11.42
CA VAL A 12 -1.17 7.93 11.93
C VAL A 12 -0.27 7.13 10.97
N LEU A 13 -0.68 5.91 10.59
CA LEU A 13 0.11 5.07 9.69
C LEU A 13 0.35 5.75 8.34
N TYR A 14 -0.72 6.30 7.73
CA TYR A 14 -0.60 6.99 6.46
C TYR A 14 0.33 8.21 6.52
N LYS A 15 0.25 8.99 7.61
CA LYS A 15 1.12 10.16 7.82
C LYS A 15 2.59 9.73 7.92
N TYR A 16 2.88 8.68 8.68
CA TYR A 16 4.21 8.13 8.82
C TYR A 16 4.77 7.63 7.47
N GLU A 17 4.00 6.82 6.73
CA GLU A 17 4.38 6.33 5.40
C GLU A 17 4.70 7.48 4.44
N LYS A 18 3.88 8.54 4.44
CA LYS A 18 4.08 9.70 3.56
C LYS A 18 5.35 10.48 3.91
N GLN A 19 5.72 10.54 5.19
CA GLN A 19 6.90 11.28 5.65
C GLN A 19 8.20 10.49 5.44
N HIS A 20 8.16 9.17 5.61
CA HIS A 20 9.36 8.33 5.63
C HIS A 20 9.52 7.45 4.38
N ASN A 21 8.48 7.34 3.54
CA ASN A 21 8.43 6.47 2.37
C ASN A 21 8.74 4.99 2.70
N VAL A 22 8.36 4.54 3.90
CA VAL A 22 8.61 3.19 4.43
C VAL A 22 7.40 2.69 5.21
N TYR A 23 7.11 1.39 5.10
CA TYR A 23 6.12 0.69 5.92
C TYR A 23 6.76 0.12 7.19
N LEU A 24 6.19 0.44 8.35
CA LEU A 24 6.63 -0.10 9.63
C LEU A 24 5.88 -1.41 9.93
N LEU A 25 6.58 -2.54 9.98
CA LEU A 25 5.97 -3.87 10.15
C LEU A 25 6.22 -4.52 11.52
N ASP A 26 7.14 -3.96 12.29
CA ASP A 26 7.41 -4.43 13.66
C ASP A 26 6.29 -3.98 14.60
N LEU A 27 5.73 -4.93 15.37
CA LEU A 27 4.57 -4.64 16.23
C LEU A 27 4.89 -3.62 17.32
N ASP A 28 6.05 -3.72 17.95
CA ASP A 28 6.39 -2.86 19.08
C ASP A 28 6.72 -1.45 18.58
N CYS A 29 7.42 -1.32 17.45
CA CYS A 29 7.63 -0.03 16.82
C CYS A 29 6.30 0.62 16.40
N VAL A 30 5.36 -0.12 15.82
CA VAL A 30 4.05 0.44 15.43
C VAL A 30 3.26 0.85 16.67
N LYS A 31 3.26 0.06 17.74
CA LYS A 31 2.61 0.45 19.01
C LYS A 31 3.17 1.76 19.53
N GLN A 32 4.49 1.85 19.65
CA GLN A 32 5.15 3.08 20.13
C GLN A 32 4.74 4.28 19.29
N LEU A 33 4.75 4.16 17.96
CA LEU A 33 4.32 5.22 17.05
C LEU A 33 2.87 5.65 17.32
N ILE A 34 1.92 4.71 17.29
CA ILE A 34 0.49 5.05 17.33
C ILE A 34 0.06 5.55 18.70
N GLU A 35 0.66 5.04 19.79
CA GLU A 35 0.33 5.44 21.15
C GLU A 35 0.95 6.79 21.51
N THR A 36 2.13 7.11 20.93
CA THR A 36 2.77 8.41 21.08
C THR A 36 2.00 9.50 20.33
N GLU A 37 1.59 9.24 19.08
CA GLU A 37 0.85 10.24 18.29
C GLU A 37 -0.60 10.40 18.73
N GLU A 38 -1.27 9.30 19.13
CA GLU A 38 -2.69 9.30 19.47
C GLU A 38 -2.95 8.46 20.73
N PRO A 39 -2.96 9.07 21.93
CA PRO A 39 -3.17 8.35 23.20
C PRO A 39 -4.47 7.54 23.27
N GLN A 40 -5.47 7.85 22.44
CA GLN A 40 -6.70 7.07 22.31
C GLN A 40 -6.48 5.67 21.71
N LEU A 41 -5.30 5.42 21.13
CA LEU A 41 -4.88 4.15 20.55
C LEU A 41 -4.11 3.26 21.54
N ILE A 42 -3.88 3.73 22.77
CA ILE A 42 -3.26 2.92 23.82
C ILE A 42 -3.96 1.56 23.94
N ARG A 43 -3.18 0.49 23.80
CA ARG A 43 -3.61 -0.92 23.83
C ARG A 43 -4.61 -1.32 22.74
N PHE A 44 -4.86 -0.47 21.73
CA PHE A 44 -5.79 -0.79 20.64
C PHE A 44 -5.23 -1.93 19.78
N LEU A 45 -3.95 -1.86 19.41
CA LEU A 45 -3.28 -2.94 18.68
C LEU A 45 -3.21 -4.24 19.49
N ASP A 46 -3.04 -4.16 20.81
CA ASP A 46 -3.09 -5.35 21.68
C ASP A 46 -4.46 -6.02 21.61
N LYS A 47 -5.55 -5.25 21.61
CA LYS A 47 -6.91 -5.81 21.48
C LYS A 47 -7.08 -6.53 20.14
N ILE A 48 -6.64 -5.92 19.03
CA ILE A 48 -6.74 -6.51 17.69
C ILE A 48 -5.90 -7.78 17.60
N THR A 49 -4.63 -7.71 18.00
CA THR A 49 -3.70 -8.85 17.93
C THR A 49 -4.13 -9.99 18.84
N ASN A 50 -4.58 -9.72 20.07
CA ASN A 50 -5.08 -10.76 20.97
C ASN A 50 -6.37 -11.42 20.48
N ALA A 51 -7.20 -10.69 19.73
CA ALA A 51 -8.42 -11.23 19.15
C ALA A 51 -8.15 -12.12 17.92
N LEU A 52 -7.16 -11.77 17.10
CA LEU A 52 -6.91 -12.40 15.80
C LEU A 52 -5.79 -13.45 15.82
N VAL A 53 -4.83 -13.34 16.75
CA VAL A 53 -3.69 -14.27 16.87
C VAL A 53 -4.07 -15.40 17.82
N SER A 54 -4.20 -16.62 17.29
CA SER A 54 -4.47 -17.80 18.12
C SER A 54 -3.34 -18.08 19.10
N LYS A 55 -3.72 -18.32 20.36
CA LYS A 55 -2.80 -18.70 21.45
C LYS A 55 -2.07 -20.03 21.21
N ARG A 56 -2.58 -20.88 20.31
CA ARG A 56 -2.00 -22.20 19.97
C ARG A 56 -0.85 -22.11 18.95
N ARG A 57 -0.54 -20.93 18.41
CA ARG A 57 0.54 -20.76 17.43
C ARG A 57 1.91 -20.83 18.11
N THR A 58 2.89 -21.41 17.41
CA THR A 58 4.30 -21.28 17.77
C THR A 58 4.74 -19.82 17.72
N GLU A 59 5.80 -19.46 18.43
CA GLU A 59 6.25 -18.07 18.54
C GLU A 59 6.56 -17.43 17.17
N LYS A 60 7.26 -18.16 16.30
CA LYS A 60 7.52 -17.75 14.91
C LYS A 60 6.22 -17.48 14.13
N ASN A 61 5.18 -18.29 14.34
CA ASN A 61 3.90 -18.13 13.68
C ASN A 61 3.04 -17.02 14.30
N LYS A 62 3.29 -16.63 15.55
CA LYS A 62 2.69 -15.42 16.17
C LYS A 62 3.29 -14.16 15.57
N ILE A 63 4.61 -14.07 15.45
CA ILE A 63 5.29 -12.91 14.82
C ILE A 63 4.77 -12.69 13.40
N LYS A 64 4.71 -13.76 12.59
CA LYS A 64 4.13 -13.67 11.23
C LYS A 64 2.66 -13.21 11.25
N ALA A 65 1.87 -13.67 12.22
CA ALA A 65 0.48 -13.25 12.35
C ALA A 65 0.34 -11.76 12.69
N GLN A 66 1.19 -11.27 13.60
CA GLN A 66 1.23 -9.87 13.99
C GLN A 66 1.64 -8.99 12.80
N GLN A 67 2.69 -9.38 12.06
CA GLN A 67 3.10 -8.70 10.84
C GLN A 67 1.96 -8.67 9.80
N GLN A 68 1.24 -9.77 9.61
CA GLN A 68 0.07 -9.81 8.72
C GLN A 68 -1.03 -8.84 9.14
N ILE A 69 -1.33 -8.74 10.44
CA ILE A 69 -2.32 -7.79 10.97
C ILE A 69 -1.86 -6.35 10.70
N ILE A 70 -0.60 -6.04 10.95
CA ILE A 70 -0.04 -4.70 10.70
C ILE A 70 -0.07 -4.35 9.21
N SER A 71 0.29 -5.30 8.34
CA SER A 71 0.15 -5.12 6.90
C SER A 71 -1.30 -4.82 6.51
N GLN A 72 -2.29 -5.50 7.10
CA GLN A 72 -3.70 -5.19 6.85
C GLN A 72 -4.09 -3.80 7.34
N CYS A 73 -3.55 -3.32 8.47
CA CYS A 73 -3.75 -1.95 8.93
C CYS A 73 -3.20 -0.92 7.93
N HIS A 74 -2.03 -1.16 7.34
CA HIS A 74 -1.46 -0.32 6.27
C HIS A 74 -2.30 -0.35 5.00
N LEU A 75 -2.82 -1.52 4.60
CA LEU A 75 -3.77 -1.61 3.48
C LEU A 75 -5.01 -0.74 3.74
N LEU A 76 -5.57 -0.81 4.95
CA LEU A 76 -6.71 0.02 5.36
C LEU A 76 -6.35 1.52 5.38
N ALA A 77 -5.13 1.87 5.76
CA ALA A 77 -4.64 3.25 5.74
C ALA A 77 -4.58 3.81 4.32
N GLY A 78 -4.00 3.06 3.39
CA GLY A 78 -3.96 3.40 1.97
C GLY A 78 -5.36 3.60 1.38
N LEU A 79 -6.29 2.68 1.68
CA LEU A 79 -7.68 2.75 1.21
C LEU A 79 -8.48 3.93 1.77
N ARG A 80 -8.15 4.42 2.96
CA ARG A 80 -8.83 5.58 3.59
C ARG A 80 -8.13 6.92 3.33
N SER A 81 -6.99 6.91 2.65
CA SER A 81 -6.22 8.11 2.38
C SER A 81 -6.90 9.01 1.33
N GLN A 82 -6.56 10.31 1.33
CA GLN A 82 -6.93 11.22 0.24
C GLN A 82 -6.38 10.76 -1.13
N ASN A 83 -5.37 9.89 -1.12
CA ASN A 83 -4.75 9.28 -2.29
C ASN A 83 -5.29 7.88 -2.60
N VAL A 84 -6.48 7.53 -2.13
CA VAL A 84 -7.10 6.21 -2.35
C VAL A 84 -7.07 5.81 -3.82
N ASN A 85 -7.27 6.74 -4.76
CA ASN A 85 -7.23 6.43 -6.20
C ASN A 85 -5.83 6.00 -6.67
N LYS A 86 -4.77 6.65 -6.17
CA LYS A 86 -3.39 6.25 -6.46
C LYS A 86 -3.11 4.88 -5.86
N TYR A 87 -3.49 4.67 -4.61
CA TYR A 87 -3.34 3.39 -3.93
C TYR A 87 -4.05 2.24 -4.68
N LYS A 88 -5.32 2.44 -5.08
CA LYS A 88 -6.08 1.48 -5.90
C LYS A 88 -5.38 1.19 -7.22
N THR A 89 -4.78 2.20 -7.85
CA THR A 89 -4.04 2.05 -9.11
C THR A 89 -2.77 1.22 -8.91
N ASP A 90 -1.95 1.55 -7.91
CA ASP A 90 -0.71 0.84 -7.58
C ASP A 90 -1.01 -0.63 -7.23
N LEU A 91 -2.03 -0.88 -6.42
CA LEU A 91 -2.48 -2.24 -6.08
C LEU A 91 -2.98 -3.00 -7.32
N SER A 92 -3.73 -2.37 -8.21
CA SER A 92 -4.24 -3.01 -9.42
C SER A 92 -3.13 -3.36 -10.41
N LEU A 93 -2.12 -2.49 -10.53
CA LEU A 93 -0.91 -2.75 -11.30
C LEU A 93 -0.14 -3.94 -10.75
N TYR A 94 0.08 -3.97 -9.43
CA TYR A 94 0.73 -5.09 -8.74
C TYR A 94 -0.01 -6.40 -8.98
N LEU A 95 -1.31 -6.45 -8.71
CA LEU A 95 -2.11 -7.67 -8.90
C LEU A 95 -2.06 -8.15 -10.35
N SER A 96 -2.17 -7.24 -11.31
CA SER A 96 -2.08 -7.62 -12.72
C SER A 96 -0.67 -8.03 -13.15
N SER A 97 0.39 -7.59 -12.46
CA SER A 97 1.75 -8.14 -12.64
C SER A 97 1.90 -9.55 -12.06
N CYS A 98 1.11 -9.88 -11.05
CA CYS A 98 0.93 -11.24 -10.53
C CYS A 98 -0.04 -12.08 -11.38
N GLU A 99 -0.28 -11.70 -12.63
CA GLU A 99 -1.13 -12.41 -13.59
C GLU A 99 -2.59 -12.61 -13.14
N LEU A 100 -3.09 -11.78 -12.21
CA LEU A 100 -4.52 -11.81 -11.88
C LEU A 100 -5.33 -11.42 -13.12
N SER A 101 -6.33 -12.27 -13.45
CA SER A 101 -7.21 -12.00 -14.59
C SER A 101 -8.01 -10.71 -14.40
N THR A 102 -8.35 -10.07 -15.52
CA THR A 102 -9.19 -8.86 -15.52
C THR A 102 -10.51 -9.10 -14.81
N THR A 103 -11.12 -10.28 -14.94
CA THR A 103 -12.33 -10.68 -14.21
C THR A 103 -12.14 -10.65 -12.69
N ARG A 104 -10.99 -11.12 -12.18
CA ARG A 104 -10.69 -11.11 -10.74
C ARG A 104 -10.39 -9.69 -10.25
N ILE A 105 -9.71 -8.89 -11.06
CA ILE A 105 -9.49 -7.46 -10.76
C ILE A 105 -10.82 -6.72 -10.71
N ASP A 106 -11.71 -6.99 -11.67
CA ASP A 106 -13.02 -6.35 -11.76
C ASP A 106 -13.96 -6.79 -10.62
N PHE A 107 -13.81 -8.02 -10.14
CA PHE A 107 -14.46 -8.46 -8.91
C PHE A 107 -14.03 -7.61 -7.70
N LEU A 108 -12.73 -7.29 -7.57
CA LEU A 108 -12.21 -6.47 -6.48
C LEU A 108 -12.64 -4.99 -6.55
N ILE A 109 -13.12 -4.51 -7.70
CA ILE A 109 -13.73 -3.18 -7.82
C ILE A 109 -15.02 -3.10 -7.02
N LYS A 110 -15.83 -4.18 -7.04
CA LYS A 110 -17.08 -4.23 -6.28
C LYS A 110 -16.83 -4.10 -4.78
N ALA A 111 -15.68 -4.58 -4.31
CA ALA A 111 -15.22 -4.39 -2.94
C ALA A 111 -14.55 -3.01 -2.69
N GLY A 112 -14.42 -2.18 -3.72
CA GLY A 112 -13.79 -0.87 -3.63
C GLY A 112 -12.28 -0.92 -3.43
N ILE A 113 -11.60 -2.01 -3.81
CA ILE A 113 -10.17 -2.26 -3.53
C ILE A 113 -9.27 -1.90 -4.73
N THR A 114 -9.75 -2.13 -5.96
CA THR A 114 -9.01 -1.93 -7.21
C THR A 114 -9.62 -0.83 -8.09
N ILE A 115 -8.95 -0.52 -9.19
CA ILE A 115 -9.51 0.24 -10.31
C ILE A 115 -10.03 -0.71 -11.39
N ASN A 116 -10.85 -0.17 -12.30
CA ASN A 116 -11.38 -0.99 -13.39
C ASN A 116 -10.31 -1.42 -14.39
N SER A 117 -10.48 -2.63 -14.94
CA SER A 117 -9.55 -3.24 -15.90
C SER A 117 -9.27 -2.34 -17.11
N LYS A 118 -10.27 -1.59 -17.60
CA LYS A 118 -10.10 -0.60 -18.69
C LYS A 118 -9.22 0.58 -18.28
N THR A 119 -9.40 1.13 -17.09
CA THR A 119 -8.60 2.22 -16.52
C THR A 119 -7.18 1.73 -16.28
N LEU A 120 -7.02 0.49 -15.80
CA LEU A 120 -5.73 -0.14 -15.61
C LEU A 120 -4.98 -0.29 -16.94
N TYR A 121 -5.66 -0.77 -17.98
CA TYR A 121 -5.11 -0.84 -19.34
C TYR A 121 -4.67 0.53 -19.84
N ASN A 122 -5.53 1.54 -19.74
CA ASN A 122 -5.19 2.91 -20.16
C ASN A 122 -3.99 3.48 -19.39
N TYR A 123 -3.87 3.16 -18.09
CA TYR A 123 -2.73 3.58 -17.28
C TYR A 123 -1.43 2.92 -17.74
N ARG A 124 -1.47 1.63 -18.09
CA ARG A 124 -0.33 0.90 -18.66
C ARG A 124 0.11 1.47 -19.99
N GLU A 125 -0.83 1.76 -20.89
CA GLU A 125 -0.51 2.39 -22.17
C GLU A 125 0.13 3.77 -21.99
N LYS A 126 -0.35 4.56 -21.01
CA LYS A 126 0.32 5.83 -20.64
C LYS A 126 1.76 5.63 -20.17
N ILE A 127 2.01 4.66 -19.28
CA ILE A 127 3.38 4.35 -18.82
C ILE A 127 4.27 3.96 -20.01
N LYS A 128 3.79 3.06 -20.87
CA LYS A 128 4.52 2.59 -22.05
C LYS A 128 4.85 3.73 -23.00
N ASN A 129 3.86 4.58 -23.32
CA ASN A 129 4.04 5.72 -24.21
C ASN A 129 5.02 6.74 -23.62
N ASN A 130 4.89 7.07 -22.34
CA ASN A 130 5.82 7.96 -21.66
C ASN A 130 7.25 7.41 -21.67
N HIS A 131 7.43 6.12 -21.40
CA HIS A 131 8.74 5.48 -21.44
C HIS A 131 9.39 5.56 -22.83
N LEU A 132 8.63 5.31 -23.90
CA LEU A 132 9.11 5.47 -25.27
C LEU A 132 9.54 6.91 -25.57
N ILE A 133 8.75 7.90 -25.14
CA ILE A 133 9.10 9.31 -25.28
C ILE A 133 10.40 9.62 -24.53
N THR A 134 10.51 9.24 -23.26
CA THR A 134 11.71 9.48 -22.44
C THR A 134 12.97 8.83 -23.04
N ILE A 135 12.85 7.62 -23.56
CA ILE A 135 13.95 6.95 -24.26
C ILE A 135 14.34 7.72 -25.53
N ASN A 136 13.37 8.15 -26.33
CA ASN A 136 13.64 8.91 -27.55
C ASN A 136 14.27 10.27 -27.25
N GLU A 137 13.82 10.96 -26.20
CA GLU A 137 14.41 12.21 -25.73
C GLU A 137 15.85 12.00 -25.26
N TYR A 138 16.09 10.94 -24.47
CA TYR A 138 17.43 10.54 -24.07
C TYR A 138 18.30 10.36 -25.31
N PHE A 139 17.95 9.45 -26.23
CA PHE A 139 18.76 9.22 -27.43
C PHE A 139 18.93 10.49 -28.27
N SER A 140 17.91 11.31 -28.46
CA SER A 140 18.01 12.57 -29.21
C SER A 140 19.00 13.56 -28.57
N SER A 141 19.04 13.62 -27.23
CA SER A 141 19.96 14.49 -26.48
C SER A 141 21.42 14.03 -26.47
N TYR A 142 21.68 12.74 -26.75
CA TYR A 142 23.04 12.18 -26.82
C TYR A 142 23.52 11.90 -28.25
N VAL A 143 22.63 11.69 -29.22
CA VAL A 143 22.97 11.61 -30.65
C VAL A 143 23.64 12.90 -31.12
N SER A 144 23.18 14.07 -30.67
CA SER A 144 23.84 15.35 -30.93
C SER A 144 25.28 15.45 -30.37
N LYS A 145 25.66 14.58 -29.43
CA LYS A 145 27.03 14.49 -28.88
C LYS A 145 27.89 13.43 -29.57
N PHE A 146 27.31 12.47 -30.29
CA PHE A 146 28.04 11.47 -31.07
C PHE A 146 28.52 11.99 -32.43
N PHE A 147 27.90 13.04 -32.97
CA PHE A 147 28.28 13.66 -34.26
C PHE A 147 29.30 14.81 -34.15
N ILE A 148 30.02 14.94 -33.02
CA ILE A 148 31.11 15.94 -32.82
C ILE A 148 32.49 15.23 -32.77
N LEU A 149 32.65 14.10 -33.45
CA LEU A 149 33.94 13.42 -33.68
C LEU A 149 34.33 13.55 -35.15
#